data_AF-B3T0H0-F1
#
_entry.id   AF-B3T0H0-F1
#
_cell.length_a   1.000
_cell.length_b   1.000
_cell.length_c   1.000
_cell.angle_alpha   90.00
_cell.angle_beta   90.00
_cell.angle_gamma   90.00
#
_symmetry.space_group_name_H-M   'P 1'
#
loop_
_entity.id
_entity.type
_entity.pdbx_description
1 polymer ?
#
loop_
_entity_poly.entity_id
_entity_poly.type
_entity_poly.pdbx_seq_one_letter_code
_entity_poly.pdbx_strand_id
1 'polypeptide(L)' 'MGNFMRTLALPKEVEHWSLTTLREKLVKIGAKVVRHGRYVTFQLAEVAMPRSLFQKILALIDDLRRRPVTA' A
#
# COMPACT_ATOMS: atom_id res chain seq x y z
N MET A 1 15.69 -7.39 10.57
CA MET A 1 14.28 -7.37 10.09
C MET A 1 14.09 -8.46 9.04
N GLY A 2 13.60 -9.63 9.45
CA GLY A 2 13.41 -10.77 8.54
C GLY A 2 13.50 -12.10 9.28
N ASN A 3 12.51 -12.41 10.13
CA ASN A 3 12.50 -13.66 10.89
C ASN A 3 11.12 -14.34 10.99
N PHE A 4 10.08 -13.82 10.32
CA PHE A 4 8.70 -14.32 10.45
C PHE A 4 8.48 -15.72 9.86
N MET A 5 9.39 -16.18 8.99
CA MET A 5 9.25 -17.44 8.22
C MET A 5 10.25 -18.53 8.62
N ARG A 6 11.24 -18.25 9.48
CA ARG A 6 12.24 -19.25 9.90
C ARG A 6 11.74 -20.15 11.02
N THR A 7 10.77 -19.67 11.80
CA THR A 7 10.09 -20.46 12.83
C THR A 7 8.59 -20.30 12.59
N LEU A 8 8.02 -21.13 11.72
CA LEU A 8 6.58 -21.22 11.52
C LEU A 8 5.95 -21.89 12.73
N ALA A 9 5.82 -21.16 13.84
CA ALA A 9 4.78 -21.46 14.81
C ALA A 9 3.47 -20.95 14.21
N LEU A 10 2.91 -21.73 13.27
CA LEU A 10 1.62 -21.43 12.69
C LEU A 10 0.54 -21.55 13.78
N PRO A 11 -0.37 -20.58 13.90
CA PRO A 11 -1.57 -20.77 14.70
C PRO A 11 -2.29 -22.06 14.28
N LYS A 12 -2.89 -22.79 15.24
CA LYS A 12 -3.54 -24.10 14.99
C LYS A 12 -4.58 -24.03 13.87
N GLU A 13 -5.21 -22.88 13.70
CA GLU A 13 -6.23 -22.60 12.69
C GLU A 13 -5.67 -22.63 11.26
N VAL A 14 -4.36 -22.42 11.08
CA VAL A 14 -3.71 -22.35 9.75
C VAL A 14 -2.54 -23.34 9.62
N GLU A 15 -2.31 -24.17 10.64
CA GLU A 15 -1.28 -25.22 10.64
C GLU A 15 -1.47 -26.23 9.50
N HIS A 16 -2.73 -26.49 9.13
CA HIS A 16 -3.08 -27.38 8.02
C HIS A 16 -2.84 -26.77 6.63
N TRP A 17 -2.44 -25.49 6.53
CA TRP A 17 -2.15 -24.87 5.24
C TRP A 17 -0.76 -25.23 4.74
N SER A 18 -0.68 -25.53 3.44
CA SER A 18 0.62 -25.64 2.78
C SER A 18 1.36 -24.30 2.82
N LEU A 19 2.69 -24.34 2.76
CA LEU A 19 3.52 -23.13 2.69
C LEU A 19 3.17 -22.24 1.49
N THR A 20 2.77 -22.84 0.37
CA THR A 20 2.32 -22.11 -0.83
C THR A 20 1.02 -21.37 -0.57
N THR A 21 0.03 -22.05 0.03
CA THR A 21 -1.26 -21.44 0.41
C THR A 21 -1.06 -20.28 1.39
N LEU A 22 -0.18 -20.47 2.37
CA LEU A 22 0.18 -19.43 3.32
C LEU A 22 0.81 -18.22 2.64
N ARG A 23 1.79 -18.44 1.76
CA ARG A 23 2.45 -17.38 0.97
C ARG A 23 1.44 -16.59 0.15
N GLU A 24 0.57 -17.25 -0.60
CA GLU A 24 -0.42 -16.60 -1.45
C GLU A 24 -1.40 -15.74 -0.64
N LYS A 25 -1.88 -16.24 0.50
CA LYS A 25 -2.79 -15.48 1.37
C LYS A 25 -2.09 -14.26 1.97
N LEU A 26 -0.85 -14.40 2.40
CA LEU A 26 -0.05 -13.27 2.92
C LEU A 26 0.19 -12.21 1.84
N VAL A 27 0.51 -12.62 0.61
CA VAL A 27 0.68 -11.68 -0.52
C VAL A 27 -0.62 -10.92 -0.80
N LYS A 28 -1.78 -11.60 -0.80
CA LYS A 28 -3.08 -10.95 -1.01
C LYS A 28 -3.42 -9.95 0.11
N ILE A 29 -3.20 -10.33 1.37
CA ILE A 29 -3.41 -9.44 2.52
C ILE A 29 -2.47 -8.23 2.42
N GLY A 30 -1.18 -8.47 2.19
CA GLY A 30 -0.18 -7.43 2.02
C GLY A 30 -0.53 -6.46 0.89
N ALA A 31 -0.95 -6.96 -0.27
CA ALA A 31 -1.40 -6.14 -1.39
C ALA A 31 -2.62 -5.26 -1.00
N LYS A 32 -3.59 -5.82 -0.28
CA LYS A 32 -4.74 -5.06 0.23
C LYS A 32 -4.29 -3.98 1.22
N VAL A 33 -3.42 -4.31 2.17
CA VAL A 33 -2.88 -3.35 3.15
C VAL A 33 -2.11 -2.23 2.46
N VAL A 34 -1.24 -2.54 1.50
CA VAL A 34 -0.50 -1.51 0.74
C VAL A 34 -1.44 -0.62 -0.05
N ARG A 35 -2.47 -1.18 -0.70
CA ARG A 35 -3.48 -0.41 -1.45
C ARG A 35 -4.22 0.58 -0.55
N HIS A 36 -4.66 0.14 0.63
CA HIS A 36 -5.40 1.00 1.56
C HIS A 36 -4.47 1.97 2.30
N GLY A 37 -3.26 1.54 2.67
CA GLY A 37 -2.26 2.38 3.34
C GLY A 37 -1.89 3.59 2.50
N ARG A 38 -1.68 3.42 1.19
CA ARG A 38 -1.44 4.55 0.27
C ARG A 38 -2.58 5.56 0.27
N TYR A 39 -3.82 5.09 0.32
CA TYR A 39 -5.00 5.96 0.39
C TYR A 39 -5.09 6.70 1.73
N VAL A 40 -4.86 6.00 2.84
CA VAL A 40 -4.86 6.60 4.19
C VAL A 40 -3.76 7.65 4.34
N THR A 41 -2.53 7.38 3.89
CA THR A 41 -1.45 8.37 3.88
C THR A 41 -1.85 9.63 3.11
N PHE A 42 -2.54 9.47 1.97
CA PHE A 42 -2.98 10.59 1.15
C PHE A 42 -4.13 11.40 1.78
N GLN A 43 -5.06 10.71 2.44
CA GLN A 43 -6.13 11.34 3.23
C GLN A 43 -5.58 12.10 4.45
N LEU A 44 -4.61 11.52 5.16
CA LEU A 44 -3.93 12.20 6.27
C LEU A 44 -3.17 13.45 5.80
N ALA A 45 -2.53 13.38 4.61
CA ALA A 45 -1.91 14.55 4.00
C ALA A 45 -2.91 15.64 3.61
N GLU A 46 -4.12 15.27 3.17
CA GLU A 46 -5.23 16.21 2.94
C GLU A 46 -5.68 16.88 4.24
N VAL A 47 -5.82 16.13 5.34
CA VAL A 47 -6.24 16.69 6.64
C VAL A 47 -5.17 17.60 7.26
N ALA A 48 -3.88 17.28 7.05
CA ALA A 48 -2.77 18.05 7.60
C ALA A 48 -2.50 19.38 6.85
N MET A 49 -3.17 19.63 5.72
CA MET A 49 -2.95 20.78 4.85
C MET A 49 -4.25 21.53 4.56
N PRO A 50 -4.23 22.86 4.33
CA PRO A 50 -5.40 23.58 3.84
C PRO A 50 -5.90 22.99 2.50
N ARG A 51 -7.20 22.77 2.38
CA ARG A 51 -7.82 22.09 1.21
C ARG A 51 -7.48 22.75 -0.13
N SER A 52 -7.37 24.08 -0.16
CA SER A 52 -7.00 24.85 -1.35
C SER A 52 -5.56 24.58 -1.80
N LEU A 53 -4.63 24.41 -0.86
CA LEU A 53 -3.23 24.07 -1.15
C LEU A 53 -3.12 22.65 -1.72
N PHE A 54 -3.85 21.70 -1.12
CA PHE A 54 -3.88 20.32 -1.60
C PHE A 54 -4.44 20.22 -3.04
N GLN A 55 -5.54 20.91 -3.33
CA GLN A 55 -6.10 20.99 -4.69
C GLN A 55 -5.10 21.60 -5.69
N LYS A 56 -4.36 22.64 -5.29
CA LYS A 56 -3.34 23.26 -6.14
C LYS A 56 -2.19 22.28 -6.45
N ILE A 57 -1.75 21.49 -5.47
CA ILE A 57 -0.72 20.46 -5.68
C ILE A 57 -1.22 19.39 -6.65
N LEU A 58 -2.46 18.93 -6.51
CA LEU A 58 -3.05 17.96 -7.44
C LEU A 58 -3.12 18.48 -8.87
N ALA A 59 -3.52 19.75 -9.06
CA ALA A 59 -3.54 20.38 -10.38
C ALA A 59 -2.15 20.44 -11.03
N LEU A 60 -1.09 20.73 -10.25
CA LEU A 60 0.29 20.74 -10.75
C LEU A 60 0.77 19.34 -11.13
N ILE A 61 0.46 18.31 -10.35
CA ILE A 61 0.80 16.91 -10.68
C ILE A 61 0.08 16.47 -11.97
N ASP A 62 -1.18 16.86 -12.13
CA ASP A 62 -1.98 16.54 -13.31
C ASP A 62 -1.45 17.25 -14.57
N ASP A 63 -1.02 18.51 -14.44
CA ASP A 63 -0.34 19.24 -15.52
C ASP A 63 0.97 18.56 -15.96
N LEU A 64 1.80 18.13 -15.00
CA LEU A 64 3.02 17.35 -15.29
C LEU A 64 2.72 16.05 -16.03
N ARG A 65 1.59 15.39 -15.75
CA ARG A 65 1.17 14.18 -16.48
C ARG A 65 0.67 14.47 -17.89
N ARG A 66 0.03 15.63 -18.09
CA ARG A 66 -0.47 16.06 -19.41
C ARG A 66 0.62 16.59 -20.31
N ARG A 67 1.72 17.09 -19.74
CA ARG A 67 2.85 17.59 -20.52
C ARG A 67 3.49 16.40 -21.26
N PRO A 68 3.56 16.43 -22.61
CA PRO A 68 4.29 15.39 -23.33
C PRO A 68 5.74 15.48 -22.89
N VAL A 69 6.35 14.35 -22.53
CA VAL A 69 7.81 14.26 -22.42
C VAL A 69 8.33 14.49 -23.83
N THR A 70 8.75 15.71 -24.13
CA THR A 70 9.49 16.03 -25.33
C THR A 70 10.82 15.29 -25.25
N ALA A 71 10.99 14.29 -26.11
CA ALA A 71 12.26 13.61 -26.34
C ALA A 71 13.26 14.55 -27.01
#